data_AF-U5CQ51-F1
#
_entry.id   AF-U5CQ51-F1
#
_cell.length_a   1.000
_cell.length_b   1.000
_cell.length_c   1.000
_cell.angle_alpha   90.00
_cell.angle_beta   90.00
_cell.angle_gamma   90.00
#
_symmetry.space_group_name_H-M   'P 1'
#
loop_
_entity.id
_entity.type
_entity.pdbx_description
1 polymer ?
#
loop_
_entity_poly.entity_id
_entity_poly.type
_entity_poly.pdbx_seq_one_letter_code
_entity_poly.pdbx_strand_id
1 'polypeptide(L)'
;MVAALVVILVLILLLPFVVKQVEHNLEYFLFTMGIISVIVSKQFSAELFFHIFKNPLIYYITLAVLIAGLIFTLLKEKLKIGVEKVADKISLRLFAFIIIVILGLMSSIITAIIASLVLVEVVNYLPLTRKNKINLIVIACFSIGLGAALTPVGEPLATIVVSKLHADFFYLARLIGIDIIIAILALGLIGTFFCK
;
A
#
# COMPACT_ATOMS: atom_id res chain seq x y z
N MET A 1 9.33 -29.75 -0.19
CA MET A 1 8.76 -28.72 -1.09
C MET A 1 7.96 -27.70 -0.30
N VAL A 2 6.84 -28.08 0.35
CA VAL A 2 6.01 -27.15 1.14
C VAL A 2 6.78 -26.49 2.28
N ALA A 3 7.52 -27.26 3.09
CA ALA A 3 8.30 -26.70 4.20
C ALA A 3 9.31 -25.62 3.76
N ALA A 4 9.97 -25.81 2.60
CA ALA A 4 10.90 -24.83 2.06
C ALA A 4 10.19 -23.55 1.58
N LEU A 5 9.00 -23.68 0.99
CA LEU A 5 8.18 -22.51 0.60
C LEU A 5 7.65 -21.75 1.82
N VAL A 6 7.30 -22.46 2.89
CA VAL A 6 6.92 -21.83 4.17
C VAL A 6 8.10 -21.05 4.75
N VAL A 7 9.32 -21.62 4.72
CA VAL A 7 10.52 -20.90 5.16
C VAL A 7 10.76 -19.65 4.30
N ILE A 8 10.66 -19.76 2.98
CA ILE A 8 10.79 -18.61 2.05
C ILE A 8 9.75 -17.53 2.39
N LEU A 9 8.49 -17.91 2.64
CA LEU A 9 7.43 -16.98 3.03
C LEU A 9 7.76 -16.27 4.34
N VAL A 10 8.21 -17.00 5.37
CA VAL A 10 8.62 -16.44 6.66
C VAL A 10 9.78 -15.46 6.48
N LEU A 11 10.76 -15.80 5.64
CA LEU A 11 11.88 -14.92 5.33
C LEU A 11 11.43 -13.65 4.59
N ILE A 12 10.54 -13.75 3.60
CA ILE A 12 9.98 -12.58 2.91
C ILE A 12 9.30 -11.63 3.89
N LEU A 13 8.55 -12.18 4.86
CA LEU A 13 7.80 -11.39 5.83
C LEU A 13 8.68 -10.77 6.92
N LEU A 14 9.72 -11.45 7.40
CA LEU A 14 10.49 -10.99 8.57
C LEU A 14 11.79 -10.28 8.22
N LEU A 15 12.48 -10.72 7.17
CA LEU A 15 13.84 -10.26 6.87
C LEU A 15 13.94 -8.75 6.56
N PRO A 16 12.98 -8.11 5.85
CA PRO A 16 13.00 -6.67 5.62
C PRO A 16 12.99 -5.84 6.93
N PHE A 17 12.46 -6.38 8.02
CA PHE A 17 12.38 -5.68 9.30
C PHE A 17 13.61 -5.91 10.19
N VAL A 18 14.39 -6.96 9.94
CA VAL A 18 15.57 -7.32 10.74
C VAL A 18 16.86 -6.81 10.09
N VAL A 19 16.94 -6.80 8.76
CA VAL A 19 18.17 -6.52 8.01
C VAL A 19 18.03 -5.25 7.17
N LYS A 20 18.71 -4.17 7.57
CA LYS A 20 18.69 -2.87 6.84
C LYS A 20 19.10 -2.97 5.37
N GLN A 21 20.00 -3.88 5.02
CA GLN A 21 20.40 -4.07 3.61
C GLN A 21 19.25 -4.60 2.76
N VAL A 22 18.41 -5.46 3.34
CA VAL A 22 17.21 -6.00 2.71
C VAL A 22 16.12 -4.93 2.63
N GLU A 23 15.94 -4.16 3.71
CA GLU A 23 15.04 -3.00 3.75
C GLU A 23 15.35 -2.00 2.61
N HIS A 24 16.62 -1.67 2.40
CA HIS A 24 17.04 -0.71 1.38
C HIS A 24 16.92 -1.25 -0.06
N ASN A 25 17.03 -2.57 -0.24
CA ASN A 25 17.02 -3.24 -1.54
C ASN A 25 15.81 -4.18 -1.67
N LEU A 26 14.66 -3.75 -1.17
CA LEU A 26 13.48 -4.60 -1.00
C LEU A 26 13.02 -5.22 -2.32
N GLU A 27 13.06 -4.46 -3.41
CA GLU A 27 12.69 -4.94 -4.75
C GLU A 27 13.61 -6.08 -5.23
N TYR A 28 14.94 -5.89 -5.12
CA TYR A 28 15.91 -6.94 -5.48
C TYR A 28 15.77 -8.17 -4.58
N PHE A 29 15.48 -7.96 -3.29
CA PHE A 29 15.21 -9.05 -2.36
C PHE A 29 13.96 -9.85 -2.75
N LEU A 30 12.83 -9.18 -3.02
CA LEU A 30 11.61 -9.86 -3.45
C LEU A 30 11.82 -10.61 -4.77
N PHE A 31 12.55 -10.03 -5.72
CA PHE A 31 12.88 -10.68 -6.99
C PHE A 31 13.72 -11.94 -6.79
N THR A 32 14.78 -11.87 -5.98
CA THR A 32 15.64 -13.03 -5.70
C THR A 32 14.89 -14.12 -4.95
N MET A 33 14.06 -13.77 -3.96
CA MET A 33 13.20 -14.74 -3.26
C MET A 33 12.18 -15.39 -4.20
N GLY A 34 11.64 -14.64 -5.17
CA GLY A 34 10.80 -15.16 -6.23
C GLY A 34 11.50 -16.22 -7.08
N ILE A 35 12.73 -15.96 -7.53
CA ILE A 35 13.54 -16.93 -8.29
C ILE A 35 13.79 -18.20 -7.46
N ILE A 36 14.22 -18.03 -6.20
CA ILE A 36 14.47 -19.15 -5.29
C ILE A 36 13.20 -19.99 -5.10
N SER A 37 12.04 -19.34 -4.95
CA SER A 37 10.74 -20.01 -4.81
C SER A 37 10.39 -20.87 -6.04
N VAL A 38 10.62 -20.36 -7.25
CA VAL A 38 10.37 -21.10 -8.50
C VAL A 38 11.30 -22.32 -8.63
N ILE A 39 12.58 -22.17 -8.25
CA ILE A 39 13.57 -23.26 -8.27
C ILE A 39 13.18 -24.34 -7.26
N VAL A 40 12.87 -23.96 -6.02
CA VAL A 40 12.46 -24.89 -4.96
C VAL A 40 11.16 -25.60 -5.31
N SER A 41 10.25 -24.91 -6.00
CA SER A 41 9.00 -25.47 -6.50
C SER A 41 9.19 -26.35 -7.76
N LYS A 42 10.41 -26.46 -8.30
CA LYS A 42 10.69 -27.17 -9.56
C LYS A 42 9.79 -26.73 -10.72
N GLN A 43 9.33 -25.48 -10.71
CA GLN A 43 8.48 -24.91 -11.77
C GLN A 43 9.26 -24.07 -12.78
N PHE A 44 10.60 -24.10 -12.70
CA PHE A 44 11.44 -23.36 -13.63
C PHE A 44 11.37 -23.98 -15.03
N SER A 45 10.62 -23.36 -15.93
CA SER A 45 10.47 -23.79 -17.31
C SER A 45 10.49 -22.60 -18.28
N ALA A 46 10.89 -22.85 -19.53
CA ALA A 46 10.81 -21.85 -20.59
C ALA A 46 9.34 -21.41 -20.82
N GLU A 47 8.39 -22.31 -20.61
CA GLU A 47 6.96 -22.02 -20.70
C GLU A 47 6.49 -21.02 -19.63
N LEU A 48 6.96 -21.14 -18.38
CA LEU A 48 6.68 -20.16 -17.33
C LEU A 48 7.22 -18.78 -17.71
N PHE A 49 8.43 -18.72 -18.26
CA PHE A 49 9.03 -17.46 -18.70
C PHE A 49 8.17 -16.78 -19.77
N PHE A 50 7.78 -17.50 -20.83
CA PHE A 50 6.88 -16.96 -21.84
C PHE A 50 5.48 -16.63 -21.30
N HIS A 51 4.98 -17.39 -20.32
CA HIS A 51 3.69 -17.11 -19.68
C HIS A 51 3.72 -15.79 -18.92
N ILE A 52 4.80 -15.49 -18.20
CA ILE A 52 5.01 -14.21 -17.49
C ILE A 52 4.99 -13.05 -18.50
N PHE A 53 5.79 -13.13 -19.57
CA PHE A 53 5.84 -12.08 -20.60
C PHE A 53 4.56 -11.95 -21.43
N LYS A 54 3.72 -12.99 -21.51
CA LYS A 54 2.41 -12.88 -22.16
C LYS A 54 1.32 -12.39 -21.20
N ASN A 55 1.60 -12.29 -19.90
CA ASN A 55 0.60 -11.90 -18.93
C ASN A 55 0.34 -10.39 -19.01
N PRO A 56 -0.86 -9.96 -19.44
CA PRO A 56 -1.16 -8.54 -19.63
C PRO A 56 -1.12 -7.75 -18.31
N LEU A 57 -1.29 -8.41 -17.16
CA LEU A 57 -1.27 -7.77 -15.84
C LEU A 57 0.06 -7.07 -15.55
N ILE A 58 1.19 -7.64 -15.96
CA ILE A 58 2.51 -7.05 -15.72
C ILE A 58 2.63 -5.70 -16.42
N TYR A 59 2.17 -5.64 -17.68
CA TYR A 59 2.18 -4.40 -18.46
C TYR A 59 1.21 -3.37 -17.89
N TYR A 60 0.01 -3.78 -17.49
CA TYR A 60 -0.96 -2.86 -16.88
C TYR A 60 -0.47 -2.27 -15.57
N ILE A 61 0.11 -3.08 -14.68
CA ILE A 61 0.66 -2.59 -13.40
C ILE A 61 1.82 -1.63 -13.67
N THR A 62 2.78 -2.02 -14.52
CA THR A 62 3.95 -1.17 -14.85
C THR A 62 3.51 0.17 -15.45
N LEU A 63 2.58 0.14 -16.42
CA LEU A 63 2.07 1.36 -17.05
C LEU A 63 1.27 2.21 -16.08
N ALA A 64 0.40 1.61 -15.25
CA ALA A 64 -0.40 2.33 -14.26
C ALA A 64 0.49 3.05 -13.24
N VAL A 65 1.49 2.39 -12.70
CA VAL A 65 2.44 2.98 -11.73
C VAL A 65 3.28 4.08 -12.40
N LEU A 66 3.74 3.88 -13.63
CA LEU A 66 4.50 4.88 -14.39
C LEU A 66 3.68 6.14 -14.66
N ILE A 67 2.45 5.98 -15.18
CA ILE A 67 1.53 7.09 -15.47
C ILE A 67 1.17 7.81 -14.17
N ALA A 68 0.83 7.08 -13.10
CA ALA A 68 0.52 7.68 -11.81
C ALA A 68 1.70 8.47 -11.24
N GLY A 69 2.92 7.95 -11.34
CA GLY A 69 4.13 8.65 -10.91
C GLY A 69 4.41 9.93 -11.71
N LEU A 70 4.22 9.89 -13.04
CA LEU A 70 4.34 11.06 -13.92
C LEU A 70 3.29 12.13 -13.58
N ILE A 71 2.02 11.74 -13.48
CA ILE A 71 0.91 12.62 -13.11
C ILE A 71 1.20 13.27 -11.75
N PHE A 72 1.63 12.48 -10.76
CA PHE A 72 1.94 12.99 -9.43
C PHE A 72 3.08 14.00 -9.44
N THR A 73 4.13 13.75 -10.23
CA THR A 73 5.26 14.67 -10.40
C THR A 73 4.82 16.03 -10.96
N LEU A 74 3.82 16.05 -11.84
CA LEU A 74 3.23 17.26 -12.41
C LEU A 74 2.27 17.97 -11.45
N LEU A 75 1.54 17.22 -10.61
CA LEU A 75 0.54 17.76 -9.68
C LEU A 75 1.10 18.16 -8.31
N LYS A 76 2.35 17.81 -7.97
CA LYS A 76 2.95 18.05 -6.64
C LYS A 76 2.83 19.49 -6.15
N GLU A 77 3.04 20.49 -7.02
CA GLU A 77 2.96 21.90 -6.63
C GLU A 77 1.52 22.34 -6.33
N LYS A 78 0.54 21.83 -7.08
CA LYS A 78 -0.88 22.11 -6.83
C LYS A 78 -1.36 21.42 -5.55
N LEU A 79 -0.89 20.20 -5.30
CA LEU A 79 -1.16 19.48 -4.05
C LEU A 79 -0.59 20.24 -2.85
N LYS A 80 0.65 20.75 -2.94
CA LYS A 80 1.26 21.58 -1.89
C LYS A 80 0.37 22.77 -1.51
N ILE A 81 -0.03 23.58 -2.48
CA ILE A 81 -0.85 24.78 -2.24
C ILE A 81 -2.23 24.42 -1.67
N GLY A 82 -2.83 23.31 -2.14
CA GLY A 82 -4.10 22.82 -1.62
C GLY A 82 -4.00 22.35 -0.17
N VAL A 83 -2.95 21.61 0.15
CA VAL A 83 -2.66 21.12 1.51
C VAL A 83 -2.42 22.26 2.47
N GLU A 84 -1.56 23.23 2.11
CA GLU A 84 -1.25 24.40 2.95
C GLU A 84 -2.52 25.20 3.27
N LYS A 85 -3.36 25.49 2.26
CA LYS A 85 -4.62 26.23 2.45
C LYS A 85 -5.63 25.53 3.36
N VAL A 86 -5.67 24.20 3.33
CA VAL A 86 -6.58 23.42 4.18
C VAL A 86 -6.00 23.30 5.58
N ALA A 87 -4.69 23.04 5.70
CA ALA A 87 -3.98 22.93 6.97
C ALA A 87 -4.00 24.24 7.78
N ASP A 88 -3.96 25.40 7.14
CA ASP A 88 -4.05 26.71 7.82
C ASP A 88 -5.44 27.00 8.40
N LYS A 89 -6.50 26.34 7.89
CA LYS A 89 -7.88 26.57 8.32
C LYS A 89 -8.37 25.63 9.42
N ILE A 90 -7.66 24.54 9.70
CA ILE A 90 -8.09 23.53 10.67
C ILE A 90 -6.96 23.16 11.62
N SER A 91 -7.31 22.68 12.82
CA SER A 91 -6.28 22.21 13.76
C SER A 91 -5.49 21.02 13.17
N LEU A 92 -4.17 20.98 13.39
CA LEU A 92 -3.29 19.89 12.92
C LEU A 92 -3.79 18.49 13.29
N ARG A 93 -4.39 18.35 14.48
CA ARG A 93 -5.00 17.10 14.95
C ARG A 93 -6.19 16.67 14.10
N LEU A 94 -7.07 17.61 13.75
CA LEU A 94 -8.22 17.33 12.90
C LEU A 94 -7.78 17.05 11.45
N PHE A 95 -6.77 17.78 10.95
CA PHE A 95 -6.19 17.51 9.63
C PHE A 95 -5.65 16.07 9.54
N ALA A 96 -4.89 15.64 10.54
CA ALA A 96 -4.35 14.29 10.62
C ALA A 96 -5.43 13.21 10.69
N PHE A 97 -6.50 13.44 11.47
CA PHE A 97 -7.64 12.54 11.49
C PHE A 97 -8.27 12.39 10.10
N ILE A 98 -8.60 13.52 9.47
CA ILE A 98 -9.28 13.58 8.19
C ILE A 98 -8.44 12.89 7.11
N ILE A 99 -7.14 13.18 7.04
CA ILE A 99 -6.29 12.58 6.00
C ILE A 99 -6.15 11.07 6.17
N ILE A 100 -6.01 10.56 7.39
CA ILE A 100 -5.91 9.11 7.64
C ILE A 100 -7.19 8.40 7.20
N VAL A 101 -8.35 8.97 7.56
CA VAL A 101 -9.65 8.36 7.26
C VAL A 101 -9.97 8.45 5.77
N ILE A 102 -9.80 9.63 5.15
CA ILE A 102 -10.08 9.82 3.73
C ILE A 102 -9.15 8.96 2.88
N LEU A 103 -7.83 9.02 3.09
CA LEU A 103 -6.90 8.22 2.30
C LEU A 103 -7.09 6.72 2.56
N GLY A 104 -7.40 6.32 3.80
CA GLY A 104 -7.79 4.96 4.14
C GLY A 104 -8.95 4.47 3.28
N LEU A 105 -10.10 5.16 3.33
CA LEU A 105 -11.29 4.74 2.59
C LEU A 105 -11.11 4.85 1.07
N MET A 106 -10.46 5.92 0.59
CA MET A 106 -10.24 6.14 -0.84
C MET A 106 -9.24 5.16 -1.45
N SER A 107 -8.33 4.58 -0.67
CA SER A 107 -7.34 3.61 -1.16
C SER A 107 -7.97 2.41 -1.89
N SER A 108 -9.19 2.05 -1.51
CA SER A 108 -10.02 1.02 -2.17
C SER A 108 -10.39 1.34 -3.61
N ILE A 109 -10.32 2.60 -4.05
CA ILE A 109 -10.67 3.05 -5.40
C ILE A 109 -9.40 3.34 -6.21
N ILE A 110 -8.39 3.97 -5.60
CA ILE A 110 -7.22 4.48 -6.32
C ILE A 110 -6.01 3.55 -6.35
N THR A 111 -5.87 2.60 -5.42
CA THR A 111 -4.66 1.80 -5.08
C THR A 111 -3.89 2.30 -3.87
N ALA A 112 -3.34 1.34 -3.10
CA ALA A 112 -2.50 1.62 -1.94
C ALA A 112 -1.23 2.44 -2.28
N ILE A 113 -0.64 2.21 -3.46
CA ILE A 113 0.57 2.90 -3.94
C ILE A 113 0.28 4.39 -4.09
N ILE A 114 -0.76 4.76 -4.86
CA ILE A 114 -1.09 6.17 -5.11
C ILE A 114 -1.48 6.88 -3.81
N ALA A 115 -2.27 6.23 -2.95
CA ALA A 115 -2.65 6.78 -1.64
C ALA A 115 -1.43 7.07 -0.75
N SER A 116 -0.44 6.17 -0.73
CA SER A 116 0.79 6.34 0.06
C SER A 116 1.67 7.47 -0.46
N LEU A 117 1.75 7.69 -1.78
CA LEU A 117 2.48 8.81 -2.37
C LEU A 117 1.85 10.15 -2.00
N VAL A 118 0.51 10.24 -2.11
CA VAL A 118 -0.25 11.42 -1.67
C VAL A 118 0.02 11.71 -0.19
N LEU A 119 -0.04 10.70 0.67
CA LEU A 119 0.22 10.83 2.10
C LEU A 119 1.61 11.40 2.38
N VAL A 120 2.67 10.83 1.78
CA VAL A 120 4.05 11.27 2.03
C VAL A 120 4.24 12.73 1.64
N GLU A 121 3.70 13.12 0.50
CA GLU A 121 3.78 14.50 0.01
C GLU A 121 3.04 15.46 0.95
N VAL A 122 1.83 15.10 1.39
CA VAL A 122 1.06 15.92 2.33
C VAL A 122 1.79 16.07 3.67
N VAL A 123 2.25 14.97 4.27
CA VAL A 123 2.96 15.00 5.56
C VAL A 123 4.30 15.74 5.46
N ASN A 124 4.92 15.80 4.29
CA ASN A 124 6.13 16.57 4.08
C ASN A 124 5.92 18.06 4.36
N TYR A 125 4.76 18.61 3.98
CA TYR A 125 4.40 20.01 4.20
C TYR A 125 3.84 20.31 5.60
N LEU A 126 3.53 19.29 6.41
CA LEU A 126 3.06 19.53 7.77
C LEU A 126 4.18 20.06 8.69
N PRO A 127 3.91 21.07 9.55
CA PRO A 127 4.87 21.62 10.50
C PRO A 127 5.02 20.71 11.74
N LEU A 128 5.37 19.43 11.54
CA LEU A 128 5.55 18.43 12.60
C LEU A 128 7.02 18.06 12.78
N THR A 129 7.39 17.63 13.99
CA THR A 129 8.71 17.04 14.24
C THR A 129 8.90 15.76 13.42
N ARG A 130 10.14 15.43 13.04
CA ARG A 130 10.45 14.23 12.23
C ARG A 130 9.87 12.94 12.85
N LYS A 131 9.93 12.81 14.18
CA LYS A 131 9.39 11.66 14.91
C LYS A 131 7.86 11.56 14.75
N ASN A 132 7.16 12.68 14.88
CA ASN A 132 5.72 12.75 14.73
C ASN A 132 5.28 12.49 13.28
N LYS A 133 6.04 12.99 12.29
CA LYS A 133 5.81 12.68 10.86
C LYS A 133 5.90 11.18 10.59
N ILE A 134 6.94 10.51 11.07
CA ILE A 134 7.11 9.06 10.88
C ILE A 134 5.95 8.29 11.52
N ASN A 135 5.60 8.59 12.77
CA ASN A 135 4.50 7.91 13.44
C ASN A 135 3.16 8.11 12.72
N LEU A 136 2.89 9.32 12.25
CA LEU A 136 1.69 9.64 11.47
C LEU A 136 1.65 8.86 10.16
N ILE A 137 2.78 8.81 9.44
CA ILE A 137 2.90 8.05 8.18
C ILE A 137 2.65 6.57 8.43
N VAL A 138 3.25 5.98 9.47
CA VAL A 138 3.06 4.55 9.78
C VAL A 138 1.59 4.23 10.06
N ILE A 139 0.91 5.04 10.89
CA ILE A 139 -0.52 4.84 11.20
C ILE A 139 -1.39 5.00 9.95
N ALA A 140 -1.10 6.01 9.13
CA ALA A 140 -1.82 6.24 7.89
C ALA A 140 -1.58 5.10 6.87
N CYS A 141 -0.38 4.53 6.80
CA CYS A 141 -0.09 3.36 5.96
C CYS A 141 -0.90 2.13 6.40
N PHE A 142 -1.07 1.89 7.71
CA PHE A 142 -1.98 0.84 8.18
C PHE A 142 -3.43 1.10 7.75
N SER A 143 -3.90 2.34 7.85
CA SER A 143 -5.24 2.73 7.39
C SER A 143 -5.42 2.49 5.88
N ILE A 144 -4.45 2.89 5.06
CA ILE A 144 -4.43 2.67 3.61
C ILE A 144 -4.41 1.18 3.28
N GLY A 145 -3.58 0.39 3.96
CA GLY A 145 -3.53 -1.07 3.73
C GLY A 145 -4.86 -1.76 4.04
N LEU A 146 -5.48 -1.40 5.16
CA LEU A 146 -6.80 -1.93 5.53
C LEU A 146 -7.88 -1.50 4.52
N GLY A 147 -7.88 -0.23 4.11
CA GLY A 147 -8.85 0.27 3.15
C GLY A 147 -8.70 -0.35 1.76
N ALA A 148 -7.48 -0.60 1.30
CA ALA A 148 -7.21 -1.17 -0.02
C ALA A 148 -7.80 -2.58 -0.18
N ALA A 149 -7.97 -3.32 0.93
CA ALA A 149 -8.56 -4.65 0.93
C ALA A 149 -10.08 -4.68 0.65
N LEU A 150 -10.77 -3.53 0.68
CA LEU A 150 -12.22 -3.46 0.48
C LEU A 150 -12.66 -3.82 -0.94
N THR A 151 -11.83 -3.59 -1.95
CA THR A 151 -12.17 -3.91 -3.35
C THR A 151 -11.00 -4.57 -4.08
N PRO A 152 -11.27 -5.33 -5.16
CA PRO A 152 -10.23 -5.91 -6.03
C PRO A 152 -9.31 -4.91 -6.72
N VAL A 153 -9.59 -3.61 -6.65
CA VAL A 153 -8.80 -2.55 -7.32
C VAL A 153 -7.68 -2.06 -6.40
N GLY A 154 -7.90 -2.06 -5.09
CA GLY A 154 -7.00 -1.43 -4.12
C GLY A 154 -5.64 -2.13 -4.00
N GLU A 155 -5.63 -3.47 -4.01
CA GLU A 155 -4.40 -4.28 -3.96
C GLU A 155 -4.54 -5.67 -4.62
N PRO A 156 -3.42 -6.32 -4.99
CA PRO A 156 -3.43 -7.62 -5.66
C PRO A 156 -4.05 -8.77 -4.83
N LEU A 157 -3.91 -8.74 -3.50
CA LEU A 157 -4.42 -9.80 -2.63
C LEU A 157 -5.95 -9.87 -2.65
N ALA A 158 -6.61 -8.71 -2.61
CA ALA A 158 -8.07 -8.62 -2.78
C ALA A 158 -8.52 -9.18 -4.14
N THR A 159 -7.78 -8.90 -5.21
CA THR A 159 -8.03 -9.48 -6.54
C THR A 159 -7.88 -11.01 -6.54
N ILE A 160 -6.88 -11.54 -5.85
CA ILE A 160 -6.65 -12.99 -5.72
C ILE A 160 -7.81 -13.64 -4.95
N VAL A 161 -8.27 -13.05 -3.84
CA VAL A 161 -9.39 -13.59 -3.05
C VAL A 161 -10.66 -13.66 -3.90
N VAL A 162 -11.02 -12.57 -4.58
CA VAL A 162 -12.23 -12.52 -5.40
C VAL A 162 -12.16 -13.48 -6.58
N SER A 163 -11.00 -13.59 -7.25
CA SER A 163 -10.81 -14.54 -8.35
C SER A 163 -10.81 -16.01 -7.89
N LYS A 164 -10.27 -16.33 -6.71
CA LYS A 164 -10.22 -17.70 -6.16
C LYS A 164 -11.53 -18.17 -5.55
N LEU A 165 -12.29 -17.26 -4.95
CA LEU A 165 -13.60 -17.57 -4.40
C LEU A 165 -14.73 -17.45 -5.43
N HIS A 166 -14.40 -17.07 -6.68
CA HIS A 166 -15.37 -16.78 -7.74
C HIS A 166 -16.48 -15.84 -7.26
N ALA A 167 -16.11 -14.84 -6.47
CA ALA A 167 -17.05 -13.94 -5.80
C ALA A 167 -17.26 -12.64 -6.60
N ASP A 168 -18.27 -11.85 -6.23
CA ASP A 168 -18.50 -10.54 -6.84
C ASP A 168 -17.46 -9.51 -6.39
N PHE A 169 -17.35 -8.43 -7.17
CA PHE A 169 -16.48 -7.28 -6.89
C PHE A 169 -16.63 -6.72 -5.46
N PHE A 170 -17.85 -6.66 -4.93
CA PHE A 170 -18.15 -6.09 -3.60
C PHE A 170 -18.16 -7.14 -2.47
N TYR A 171 -17.71 -8.37 -2.74
CA TYR A 171 -17.73 -9.44 -1.74
C TYR A 171 -16.95 -9.09 -0.47
N LEU A 172 -15.71 -8.61 -0.62
CA LEU A 172 -14.86 -8.20 0.50
C LEU A 172 -15.47 -7.02 1.28
N ALA A 173 -15.97 -6.00 0.58
CA ALA A 173 -16.66 -4.88 1.21
C ALA A 173 -17.87 -5.31 2.06
N ARG A 174 -18.63 -6.32 1.63
CA ARG A 174 -19.75 -6.86 2.42
C ARG A 174 -19.29 -7.70 3.61
N LEU A 175 -18.20 -8.46 3.45
CA LEU A 175 -17.74 -9.40 4.46
C LEU A 175 -16.98 -8.73 5.60
N ILE A 176 -16.03 -7.83 5.28
CA ILE A 176 -15.10 -7.22 6.25
C ILE A 176 -15.20 -5.69 6.29
N GLY A 177 -16.10 -5.09 5.51
CA GLY A 177 -16.12 -3.64 5.33
C GLY A 177 -16.42 -2.85 6.60
N ILE A 178 -17.33 -3.34 7.44
CA ILE A 178 -17.67 -2.69 8.71
C ILE A 178 -16.45 -2.69 9.65
N ASP A 179 -15.77 -3.84 9.77
CA ASP A 179 -14.58 -3.97 10.62
C ASP A 179 -13.44 -3.07 10.15
N ILE A 180 -13.22 -2.99 8.83
CA ILE A 180 -12.22 -2.10 8.23
C ILE A 180 -12.56 -0.63 8.50
N ILE A 181 -13.81 -0.22 8.32
CA ILE A 181 -14.21 1.18 8.56
C ILE A 181 -13.98 1.56 10.02
N ILE A 182 -14.35 0.67 10.96
CA ILE A 182 -14.12 0.88 12.40
C ILE A 182 -12.62 0.98 12.68
N ALA A 183 -11.81 0.10 12.12
CA ALA A 183 -10.36 0.11 12.27
C ALA A 183 -9.73 1.39 11.71
N ILE A 184 -10.16 1.86 10.53
CA ILE A 184 -9.70 3.11 9.91
C ILE A 184 -10.05 4.31 10.80
N LEU A 185 -11.26 4.37 11.35
CA LEU A 185 -11.66 5.44 12.28
C LEU A 185 -10.83 5.41 13.56
N ALA A 186 -10.59 4.23 14.13
CA ALA A 186 -9.74 4.06 15.30
C ALA A 186 -8.29 4.51 15.04
N LEU A 187 -7.72 4.12 13.89
CA LEU A 187 -6.38 4.57 13.46
C LEU A 187 -6.33 6.08 13.24
N GLY A 188 -7.38 6.67 12.67
CA GLY A 188 -7.53 8.11 12.54
C GLY A 188 -7.44 8.80 13.89
N LEU A 189 -8.18 8.32 14.89
CA LEU A 189 -8.15 8.85 16.25
C LEU A 189 -6.76 8.71 16.89
N ILE A 190 -6.13 7.54 16.75
CA ILE A 190 -4.78 7.28 17.26
C ILE A 190 -3.76 8.25 16.63
N GLY A 191 -3.88 8.51 15.32
CA GLY A 191 -3.01 9.42 14.59
C GLY A 191 -3.04 10.86 15.15
N THR A 192 -4.17 11.31 15.68
CA THR A 192 -4.29 12.66 16.25
C THR A 192 -3.37 12.89 17.45
N PHE A 193 -3.04 11.85 18.23
CA PHE A 193 -2.17 11.98 19.40
C PHE A 193 -0.71 12.29 19.04
N PHE A 194 -0.30 11.95 17.82
CA PHE A 194 1.04 12.21 17.31
C PHE A 194 1.18 13.59 16.67
N CYS A 195 0.09 14.34 16.49
CA CYS A 195 0.10 15.69 15.93
C CYS A 195 0.17 16.76 17.01
N LYS A 196 1.23 16.68 17.83
CA LYS A 196 1.68 17.72 18.76
C LYS A 196 2.89 18.46 18.20
#